data_AF-A0A151XC20-F1
#
_entry.id   AF-A0A151XC20-F1
#
_cell.length_a   1.000
_cell.length_b   1.000
_cell.length_c   1.000
_cell.angle_alpha   90.00
_cell.angle_beta   90.00
_cell.angle_gamma   90.00
#
_symmetry.space_group_name_H-M   'P 1'
#
loop_
_entity.id
_entity.type
_entity.pdbx_description
1 polymer ?
#
loop_
_entity_poly.entity_id
_entity_poly.type
_entity_poly.pdbx_seq_one_letter_code
_entity_poly.pdbx_strand_id
1 'polypeptide(L)'
;MSGYTGQDNNYWAPPQGQFNFDASGFGQPNQQLEFQTYEQMPGDYSYGQKSFLDPTQSPYGGDLFTQDDYAKGTTGFGDEEDEPPLLEELGIDPDRIIQKTLAVLNPFHRKGQIDDASYLLQDSDLAGPVVFCLVLAAFLLLAGSKAHFGYVYGLAMTSCILMYILQSLMSNSSNITMSSVASVLGYCLLPVVVLAGFGVFTTLRGPMGLILAILAVAWASLSASRLFSTMSGEEDQKLLIAYPCLLLYGGVPSDPAQVQQPILVCTAHIHWDPEFCDVKLIQTMMLSNELRSILDQAGQSFRPGHKPDSSNVQLLLCGDFNSLPDSGVIEFLTSGRVAADHRDFKDLAYKSCLQKISGCDKPNEFTHSFKLASAYSEDIMPYTNYTFEFKGIIDYIFYSKQSMVPLGLLGPLSPEWFKEHKVVGCPHPHVPSDHFPLLVELEMTPTVGTSNGLISRR
;
A
#
# COMPACT_ATOMS: atom_id res chain seq x y z
N MET A 1 -58.68 -35.34 46.53
CA MET A 1 -59.13 -34.19 47.35
C MET A 1 -57.88 -33.41 47.69
N SER A 2 -57.62 -32.15 47.38
CA SER A 2 -58.26 -30.99 46.75
C SER A 2 -57.05 -30.08 46.40
N GLY A 3 -56.88 -29.40 45.27
CA GLY A 3 -57.83 -28.57 44.52
C GLY A 3 -57.81 -27.13 45.05
N TYR A 4 -57.68 -26.15 44.14
CA TYR A 4 -57.68 -24.65 44.20
C TYR A 4 -56.28 -23.98 43.98
N THR A 5 -55.90 -23.40 42.82
CA THR A 5 -56.41 -22.28 41.96
C THR A 5 -56.62 -20.97 42.75
N GLY A 6 -56.15 -19.77 42.42
CA GLY A 6 -55.42 -19.15 41.32
C GLY A 6 -55.71 -17.62 41.39
N GLN A 7 -54.78 -16.72 41.04
CA GLN A 7 -55.10 -15.35 40.57
C GLN A 7 -53.84 -14.58 40.09
N ASP A 8 -53.97 -14.00 38.89
CA ASP A 8 -53.02 -13.11 38.22
C ASP A 8 -52.82 -11.78 38.96
N ASN A 9 -51.62 -11.18 38.82
CA ASN A 9 -51.45 -9.73 38.64
C ASN A 9 -50.04 -9.39 38.15
N ASN A 10 -49.97 -8.76 36.96
CA ASN A 10 -48.87 -7.95 36.46
C ASN A 10 -48.39 -6.94 37.50
N TYR A 11 -47.08 -6.67 37.61
CA TYR A 11 -46.52 -5.31 37.65
C TYR A 11 -44.97 -5.33 37.63
N TRP A 12 -44.41 -4.68 36.61
CA TRP A 12 -43.00 -4.30 36.47
C TRP A 12 -42.67 -3.08 37.37
N ALA A 13 -41.54 -3.12 38.10
CA ALA A 13 -40.56 -2.02 38.33
C ALA A 13 -39.75 -2.23 39.64
N PRO A 14 -38.40 -2.06 39.65
CA PRO A 14 -37.59 -2.03 40.87
C PRO A 14 -37.40 -0.59 41.42
N PRO A 15 -37.09 -0.42 42.72
CA PRO A 15 -37.03 0.88 43.38
C PRO A 15 -35.66 1.57 43.29
N GLN A 16 -35.69 2.90 43.24
CA GLN A 16 -34.53 3.80 43.33
C GLN A 16 -33.94 3.81 44.75
N GLY A 17 -32.60 3.72 44.84
CA GLY A 17 -31.81 3.97 46.04
C GLY A 17 -30.40 4.40 45.65
N GLN A 18 -30.05 5.64 45.99
CA GLN A 18 -28.91 6.41 45.52
C GLN A 18 -27.73 6.25 46.48
N PHE A 19 -26.56 5.81 46.00
CA PHE A 19 -25.28 5.96 46.71
C PHE A 19 -24.20 6.45 45.75
N ASN A 20 -23.57 7.56 46.13
CA ASN A 20 -22.59 8.32 45.38
C ASN A 20 -21.17 7.88 45.79
N PHE A 21 -20.27 7.68 44.83
CA PHE A 21 -18.84 7.54 45.08
C PHE A 21 -18.07 8.42 44.10
N ASP A 22 -17.39 9.44 44.64
CA ASP A 22 -16.43 10.27 43.92
C ASP A 22 -15.11 9.50 43.73
N ALA A 23 -14.55 9.58 42.53
CA ALA A 23 -13.16 9.21 42.26
C ALA A 23 -12.53 10.31 41.40
N SER A 24 -11.79 11.19 42.07
CA SER A 24 -10.91 12.16 41.44
C SER A 24 -9.50 11.57 41.29
N GLY A 25 -8.95 11.68 40.08
CA GLY A 25 -7.51 11.63 39.82
C GLY A 25 -7.00 10.36 39.14
N PHE A 26 -6.77 10.45 37.83
CA PHE A 26 -5.48 10.22 37.13
C PHE A 26 -5.76 10.20 35.62
N GLY A 27 -5.41 11.29 34.94
CA GLY A 27 -5.55 11.43 33.50
C GLY A 27 -4.28 11.08 32.73
N GLN A 28 -4.44 10.41 31.60
CA GLN A 28 -3.58 10.55 30.41
C GLN A 28 -4.47 10.74 29.17
N PRO A 29 -4.08 11.59 28.21
CA PRO A 29 -4.97 12.04 27.14
C PRO A 29 -4.94 11.11 25.94
N ASN A 30 -6.12 10.79 25.42
CA ASN A 30 -6.28 10.23 24.07
C ASN A 30 -6.51 11.43 23.12
N GLN A 31 -5.52 11.75 22.29
CA GLN A 31 -5.68 12.75 21.21
C GLN A 31 -6.50 12.14 20.08
N GLN A 32 -7.79 12.45 20.04
CA GLN A 32 -8.61 12.32 18.84
C GLN A 32 -8.38 13.53 17.94
N LEU A 33 -8.15 13.27 16.65
CA LEU A 33 -8.00 14.25 15.58
C LEU A 33 -9.36 14.91 15.28
N GLU A 34 -9.45 16.21 15.50
CA GLU A 34 -10.64 17.04 15.26
C GLU A 34 -10.45 17.86 13.97
N PHE A 35 -11.37 17.70 13.02
CA PHE A 35 -11.42 18.49 11.78
C PHE A 35 -12.04 19.87 12.07
N GLN A 36 -11.28 20.95 11.87
CA GLN A 36 -11.80 22.32 11.99
C GLN A 36 -12.69 22.68 10.78
N THR A 37 -13.94 23.04 11.08
CA THR A 37 -14.86 23.74 10.17
C THR A 37 -15.19 25.09 10.80
N TYR A 38 -15.03 26.18 10.04
CA TYR A 38 -15.28 27.56 10.48
C TYR A 38 -16.79 27.89 10.45
N GLU A 39 -17.32 28.49 11.51
CA GLU A 39 -18.54 29.33 11.47
C GLU A 39 -18.40 30.60 12.34
N GLN A 40 -18.99 31.68 11.84
CA GLN A 40 -18.86 33.08 12.24
C GLN A 40 -19.61 33.45 13.53
N MET A 41 -19.03 34.37 14.32
CA MET A 41 -19.67 35.04 15.48
C MET A 41 -19.96 36.52 15.15
N PRO A 42 -21.14 37.07 15.53
CA PRO A 42 -21.52 38.46 15.25
C PRO A 42 -21.04 39.43 16.35
N GLY A 43 -20.59 40.63 15.94
CA GLY A 43 -20.15 41.71 16.80
C GLY A 43 -21.25 42.74 17.13
N ASP A 44 -21.10 43.43 18.26
CA ASP A 44 -21.98 44.52 18.71
C ASP A 44 -21.25 45.88 18.70
N TYR A 45 -22.03 46.93 18.42
CA TYR A 45 -21.65 48.28 17.96
C TYR A 45 -21.48 49.32 19.07
N SER A 46 -20.82 50.44 18.75
CA SER A 46 -21.01 51.78 19.37
C SER A 46 -20.26 52.84 18.54
N TYR A 47 -20.71 54.04 18.18
CA TYR A 47 -21.93 54.84 18.39
C TYR A 47 -21.95 55.97 17.34
N GLY A 48 -23.12 56.56 17.04
CA GLY A 48 -23.21 57.98 16.66
C GLY A 48 -23.92 58.34 15.35
N GLN A 49 -25.25 58.46 15.41
CA GLN A 49 -26.13 58.95 14.34
C GLN A 49 -26.55 60.41 14.63
N LYS A 50 -26.49 61.32 13.64
CA LYS A 50 -27.63 62.17 13.22
C LYS A 50 -27.31 63.20 12.12
N SER A 51 -28.27 63.33 11.21
CA SER A 51 -28.46 64.29 10.10
C SER A 51 -28.67 65.76 10.55
N PHE A 52 -28.46 66.73 9.66
CA PHE A 52 -29.52 67.53 8.98
C PHE A 52 -28.92 68.61 8.04
N LEU A 53 -29.72 69.01 7.05
CA LEU A 53 -29.47 69.99 5.97
C LEU A 53 -29.06 71.41 6.42
N ASP A 54 -28.24 72.10 5.62
CA ASP A 54 -28.46 73.50 5.14
C ASP A 54 -27.52 73.84 3.95
N PRO A 55 -27.96 74.60 2.92
CA PRO A 55 -27.19 74.93 1.72
C PRO A 55 -26.63 76.36 1.79
N THR A 56 -25.41 76.60 1.30
CA THR A 56 -24.97 77.87 0.65
C THR A 56 -23.47 77.87 0.39
N GLN A 57 -23.08 78.55 -0.71
CA GLN A 57 -21.75 79.01 -1.12
C GLN A 57 -20.97 78.16 -2.16
N SER A 58 -21.20 78.49 -3.43
CA SER A 58 -20.16 78.66 -4.47
C SER A 58 -19.47 80.03 -4.25
N PRO A 59 -18.28 80.40 -4.81
CA PRO A 59 -17.86 80.17 -6.21
C PRO A 59 -16.34 80.03 -6.50
N TYR A 60 -16.01 79.92 -7.79
CA TYR A 60 -14.72 80.04 -8.51
C TYR A 60 -13.84 78.78 -8.64
N GLY A 61 -13.54 78.27 -9.83
CA GLY A 61 -13.90 78.70 -11.19
C GLY A 61 -13.01 78.01 -12.24
N GLY A 62 -13.52 77.96 -13.48
CA GLY A 62 -12.72 77.76 -14.70
C GLY A 62 -12.77 76.37 -15.34
N ASP A 63 -13.77 76.16 -16.21
CA ASP A 63 -13.59 76.02 -17.68
C ASP A 63 -12.47 75.10 -18.22
N LEU A 64 -12.63 74.33 -19.30
CA LEU A 64 -13.74 74.12 -20.24
C LEU A 64 -13.25 73.02 -21.23
N PHE A 65 -14.01 71.93 -21.32
CA PHE A 65 -14.40 71.14 -22.50
C PHE A 65 -13.41 70.69 -23.59
N THR A 66 -13.57 69.41 -23.97
CA THR A 66 -14.32 69.11 -25.21
C THR A 66 -15.27 67.90 -25.02
N GLN A 67 -16.57 68.22 -24.92
CA GLN A 67 -17.77 67.42 -25.28
C GLN A 67 -17.70 67.00 -26.76
N ASP A 68 -18.43 66.06 -27.35
CA ASP A 68 -19.67 65.30 -27.10
C ASP A 68 -19.69 64.19 -28.18
N ASP A 69 -20.34 63.03 -27.97
CA ASP A 69 -21.67 62.82 -28.55
C ASP A 69 -22.34 61.52 -28.08
N TYR A 70 -23.65 61.64 -27.95
CA TYR A 70 -24.57 60.80 -27.22
C TYR A 70 -25.28 59.77 -28.13
N ALA A 71 -25.87 58.75 -27.50
CA ALA A 71 -27.01 57.95 -27.95
C ALA A 71 -26.77 56.65 -28.76
N LYS A 72 -26.59 55.55 -28.01
CA LYS A 72 -27.47 54.37 -28.14
C LYS A 72 -27.40 53.52 -26.87
N GLY A 73 -28.45 53.57 -26.05
CA GLY A 73 -28.55 52.76 -24.84
C GLY A 73 -28.72 51.28 -25.13
N THR A 74 -28.30 50.42 -24.19
CA THR A 74 -29.11 49.37 -23.51
C THR A 74 -28.28 48.76 -22.37
N THR A 75 -28.82 48.83 -21.14
CA THR A 75 -28.60 48.00 -19.92
C THR A 75 -27.18 47.55 -19.47
N GLY A 76 -26.75 48.09 -18.31
CA GLY A 76 -26.34 47.29 -17.14
C GLY A 76 -24.89 46.76 -17.06
N PHE A 77 -24.26 47.02 -15.90
CA PHE A 77 -22.90 46.62 -15.46
C PHE A 77 -21.78 47.46 -16.13
N GLY A 78 -20.99 48.29 -15.45
CA GLY A 78 -20.54 48.29 -14.06
C GLY A 78 -19.14 47.66 -14.00
N ASP A 79 -18.12 48.44 -14.36
CA ASP A 79 -16.67 48.27 -14.12
C ASP A 79 -16.17 46.82 -13.94
N GLU A 80 -15.87 46.15 -15.05
CA GLU A 80 -14.87 45.07 -15.10
C GLU A 80 -13.46 45.71 -15.10
N GLU A 81 -13.04 46.19 -13.93
CA GLU A 81 -11.61 46.43 -13.65
C GLU A 81 -10.92 45.07 -13.42
N ASP A 82 -10.07 44.68 -14.37
CA ASP A 82 -8.84 43.87 -14.22
C ASP A 82 -8.83 42.74 -13.15
N GLU A 83 -9.66 41.70 -13.30
CA GLU A 83 -9.34 40.38 -12.72
C GLU A 83 -8.49 39.58 -13.72
N PRO A 84 -7.25 39.16 -13.37
CA PRO A 84 -6.44 38.33 -14.24
C PRO A 84 -7.13 36.97 -14.45
N PRO A 85 -6.99 36.34 -15.62
CA PRO A 85 -7.62 35.07 -15.93
C PRO A 85 -7.29 34.00 -14.88
N LEU A 86 -8.22 33.07 -14.60
CA LEU A 86 -8.07 31.99 -13.61
C LEU A 86 -6.75 31.19 -13.71
N LEU A 87 -6.14 31.13 -14.90
CA LEU A 87 -4.85 30.48 -15.13
C LEU A 87 -3.69 31.27 -14.52
N GLU A 88 -3.76 32.60 -14.54
CA GLU A 88 -2.79 33.51 -13.91
C GLU A 88 -2.98 33.51 -12.38
N GLU A 89 -4.22 33.43 -11.89
CA GLU A 89 -4.53 33.25 -10.46
C GLU A 89 -4.03 31.90 -9.92
N LEU A 90 -4.06 30.84 -10.75
CA LEU A 90 -3.56 29.51 -10.40
C LEU A 90 -2.06 29.30 -10.70
N GLY A 91 -1.37 30.31 -11.25
CA GLY A 91 0.04 30.24 -11.62
C GLY A 91 0.37 29.25 -12.75
N ILE A 92 -0.59 28.92 -13.61
CA ILE A 92 -0.43 28.01 -14.75
C ILE A 92 -0.29 28.81 -16.04
N ASP A 93 0.94 28.94 -16.53
CA ASP A 93 1.22 29.53 -17.84
C ASP A 93 1.42 28.43 -18.91
N PRO A 94 0.47 28.25 -19.85
CA PRO A 94 0.55 27.20 -20.88
C PRO A 94 1.67 27.44 -21.89
N ASP A 95 1.96 28.68 -22.24
CA ASP A 95 3.05 29.00 -23.16
C ASP A 95 4.39 28.65 -22.52
N ARG A 96 4.51 28.89 -21.22
CA ARG A 96 5.66 28.48 -20.42
C ARG A 96 5.84 26.97 -20.31
N ILE A 97 4.74 26.22 -20.11
CA ILE A 97 4.78 24.75 -20.13
C ILE A 97 5.29 24.25 -21.47
N ILE A 98 4.84 24.84 -22.59
CA ILE A 98 5.28 24.46 -23.94
C ILE A 98 6.75 24.81 -24.15
N GLN A 99 7.19 26.00 -23.77
CA GLN A 99 8.58 26.42 -23.89
C GLN A 99 9.53 25.53 -23.07
N LYS A 100 9.18 25.22 -21.80
CA LYS A 100 9.95 24.30 -20.95
C LYS A 100 9.99 22.90 -21.54
N THR A 101 8.86 22.42 -22.05
CA THR A 101 8.74 21.12 -22.72
C THR A 101 9.63 21.04 -23.96
N LEU A 102 9.63 22.07 -24.81
CA LEU A 102 10.46 22.14 -26.02
C LEU A 102 11.96 22.27 -25.70
N ALA A 103 12.31 23.03 -24.66
CA ALA A 103 13.70 23.16 -24.19
C ALA A 103 14.26 21.81 -23.71
N VAL A 104 13.46 21.03 -22.97
CA VAL A 104 13.82 19.70 -22.46
C VAL A 104 13.88 18.65 -23.57
N LEU A 105 13.05 18.79 -24.60
CA LEU A 105 12.98 17.88 -25.74
C LEU A 105 14.17 17.99 -26.69
N ASN A 106 14.95 19.07 -26.71
CA ASN A 106 16.09 19.17 -27.61
C ASN A 106 17.44 19.12 -26.86
N PRO A 107 18.01 17.91 -26.67
CA PRO A 107 19.31 17.75 -26.05
C PRO A 107 20.46 18.42 -26.82
N PHE A 108 20.32 18.71 -28.11
CA PHE A 108 21.41 19.19 -28.96
C PHE A 108 21.29 20.68 -29.36
N HIS A 109 20.38 21.45 -28.74
CA HIS A 109 20.29 22.89 -29.03
C HIS A 109 21.62 23.60 -28.70
N ARG A 110 22.17 24.27 -29.72
CA ARG A 110 23.49 24.89 -29.71
C ARG A 110 23.46 26.18 -28.89
N LYS A 111 24.03 26.14 -27.67
CA LYS A 111 24.78 27.15 -26.85
C LYS A 111 24.63 28.68 -27.10
N GLY A 112 23.63 29.16 -27.84
CA GLY A 112 23.58 30.54 -28.37
C GLY A 112 22.50 31.44 -27.77
N GLN A 113 21.70 30.96 -26.82
CA GLN A 113 20.66 31.76 -26.16
C GLN A 113 20.76 31.50 -24.66
N ILE A 114 21.68 32.22 -24.02
CA ILE A 114 22.17 31.96 -22.66
C ILE A 114 21.36 32.74 -21.61
N ASP A 115 20.26 33.38 -22.00
CA ASP A 115 19.38 34.12 -21.07
C ASP A 115 18.04 33.39 -20.77
N ASP A 116 17.63 32.41 -21.59
CA ASP A 116 16.31 31.75 -21.43
C ASP A 116 16.33 30.59 -20.41
N ALA A 117 17.42 29.83 -20.26
CA ALA A 117 17.46 28.71 -19.30
C ALA A 117 17.43 29.17 -17.84
N SER A 118 18.06 30.31 -17.53
CA SER A 118 17.99 30.97 -16.22
C SER A 118 16.58 31.49 -15.94
N TYR A 119 15.91 32.06 -16.95
CA TYR A 119 14.50 32.50 -16.89
C TYR A 119 13.51 31.34 -16.70
N LEU A 120 13.76 30.19 -17.34
CA LEU A 120 12.96 28.98 -17.18
C LEU A 120 13.11 28.32 -15.79
N LEU A 121 14.24 28.54 -15.10
CA LEU A 121 14.51 27.97 -13.78
C LEU A 121 14.08 28.89 -12.62
N GLN A 122 13.85 30.18 -12.88
CA GLN A 122 13.63 31.18 -11.83
C GLN A 122 12.23 31.12 -11.20
N ASP A 123 11.20 30.69 -11.94
CA ASP A 123 9.90 30.37 -11.35
C ASP A 123 9.50 28.91 -11.66
N SER A 124 9.49 28.11 -10.60
CA SER A 124 9.35 26.65 -10.69
C SER A 124 7.88 26.27 -10.83
N ASP A 125 7.44 25.98 -12.07
CA ASP A 125 6.10 25.47 -12.33
C ASP A 125 6.01 23.99 -11.96
N LEU A 126 5.10 23.65 -11.05
CA LEU A 126 4.83 22.27 -10.64
C LEU A 126 3.68 21.64 -11.45
N ALA A 127 2.82 22.45 -12.08
CA ALA A 127 1.63 21.98 -12.78
C ALA A 127 1.95 21.04 -13.96
N GLY A 128 2.89 21.41 -14.84
CA GLY A 128 3.32 20.57 -15.98
C GLY A 128 3.85 19.18 -15.56
N PRO A 129 4.85 19.12 -14.67
CA PRO A 129 5.34 17.88 -14.07
C PRO A 129 4.25 16.95 -13.53
N VAL A 130 3.29 17.51 -12.78
CA VAL A 130 2.17 16.76 -12.21
C VAL A 130 1.29 16.19 -13.31
N VAL A 131 0.97 16.97 -14.34
CA VAL A 131 0.21 16.48 -15.51
C VAL A 131 0.91 15.32 -16.20
N PHE A 132 2.23 15.40 -16.42
CA PHE A 132 2.98 14.30 -17.04
C PHE A 132 3.00 13.03 -16.17
N CYS A 133 3.10 13.16 -14.86
CA CYS A 133 2.99 12.04 -13.93
C CYS A 133 1.59 11.38 -13.98
N LEU A 134 0.52 12.18 -14.05
CA LEU A 134 -0.84 11.67 -14.17
C LEU A 134 -1.08 10.97 -15.51
N VAL A 135 -0.57 11.54 -16.61
CA VAL A 135 -0.65 10.91 -17.94
C VAL A 135 0.14 9.60 -17.98
N LEU A 136 1.33 9.56 -17.39
CA LEU A 136 2.12 8.34 -17.26
C LEU A 136 1.35 7.27 -16.47
N ALA A 137 0.76 7.64 -15.34
CA ALA A 137 -0.05 6.73 -14.53
C ALA A 137 -1.26 6.19 -15.31
N ALA A 138 -1.94 7.05 -16.08
CA ALA A 138 -3.05 6.65 -16.94
C ALA A 138 -2.61 5.65 -18.02
N PHE A 139 -1.48 5.89 -18.70
CA PHE A 139 -0.94 4.94 -19.70
C PHE A 139 -0.52 3.61 -19.08
N LEU A 140 0.12 3.61 -17.91
CA LEU A 140 0.49 2.38 -17.21
C LEU A 140 -0.74 1.57 -16.77
N LEU A 141 -1.81 2.25 -16.34
CA LEU A 141 -3.08 1.63 -15.99
C LEU A 141 -3.77 1.02 -17.22
N LEU A 142 -3.82 1.75 -18.35
CA LEU A 142 -4.37 1.26 -19.62
C LEU A 142 -3.56 0.11 -20.22
N ALA A 143 -2.24 0.09 -20.02
CA ALA A 143 -1.36 -1.00 -20.44
C ALA A 143 -1.55 -2.30 -19.62
N GLY A 144 -2.49 -2.32 -18.66
CA GLY A 144 -2.81 -3.49 -17.85
C GLY A 144 -1.74 -3.83 -16.81
N SER A 145 -0.81 -2.92 -16.53
CA SER A 145 0.12 -3.08 -15.43
C SER A 145 -0.64 -2.85 -14.11
N LYS A 146 -0.46 -3.74 -13.12
CA LYS A 146 -0.92 -3.51 -11.75
C LYS A 146 -0.03 -2.43 -11.11
N ALA A 147 -0.06 -1.22 -11.64
CA ALA A 147 0.71 -0.11 -11.12
C ALA A 147 0.16 0.24 -9.74
N HIS A 148 0.89 -0.12 -8.70
CA HIS A 148 0.63 0.41 -7.36
C HIS A 148 0.94 1.90 -7.41
N PHE A 149 -0.09 2.74 -7.54
CA PHE A 149 0.03 4.20 -7.61
C PHE A 149 0.94 4.76 -6.49
N GLY A 150 0.86 4.17 -5.28
CA GLY A 150 1.73 4.52 -4.15
C GLY A 150 3.22 4.23 -4.37
N TYR A 151 3.59 3.22 -5.17
CA TYR A 151 4.99 2.93 -5.49
C TYR A 151 5.59 3.97 -6.44
N VAL A 152 4.85 4.36 -7.48
CA VAL A 152 5.29 5.40 -8.44
C VAL A 152 5.43 6.75 -7.73
N TYR A 153 4.45 7.10 -6.89
CA TYR A 153 4.49 8.30 -6.07
C TYR A 153 5.64 8.27 -5.06
N GLY A 154 5.84 7.15 -4.36
CA GLY A 154 6.92 6.96 -3.38
C GLY A 154 8.30 7.09 -4.01
N LEU A 155 8.54 6.41 -5.14
CA LEU A 155 9.79 6.56 -5.89
C LEU A 155 10.00 8.01 -6.33
N ALA A 156 9.00 8.65 -6.93
CA ALA A 156 9.12 10.04 -7.39
C ALA A 156 9.49 11.00 -6.24
N MET A 157 8.82 10.89 -5.08
CA MET A 157 9.11 11.72 -3.92
C MET A 157 10.51 11.46 -3.34
N THR A 158 10.88 10.20 -3.12
CA THR A 158 12.21 9.84 -2.62
C THR A 158 13.31 10.31 -3.58
N SER A 159 13.08 10.20 -4.88
CA SER A 159 14.04 10.64 -5.90
C SER A 159 14.19 12.16 -5.97
N CYS A 160 13.10 12.92 -5.84
CA CYS A 160 13.18 14.38 -5.72
C CYS A 160 13.99 14.81 -4.49
N ILE A 161 13.79 14.15 -3.34
CA ILE A 161 14.55 14.42 -2.10
C ILE A 161 16.03 14.09 -2.28
N LEU A 162 16.35 12.90 -2.80
CA LEU A 162 17.74 12.47 -2.99
C LEU A 162 18.47 13.36 -4.01
N MET A 163 17.82 13.71 -5.11
CA MET A 163 18.38 14.62 -6.11
C MET A 163 18.56 16.03 -5.55
N TYR A 164 17.63 16.52 -4.72
CA TYR A 164 17.78 17.80 -4.03
C TYR A 164 19.00 17.80 -3.11
N ILE A 165 19.16 16.77 -2.27
CA ILE A 165 20.34 16.65 -1.38
C ILE A 165 21.63 16.62 -2.20
N LEU A 166 21.69 15.78 -3.22
CA LEU A 166 22.87 15.67 -4.09
C LEU A 166 23.20 17.01 -4.73
N GLN A 167 22.19 17.70 -5.23
CA GLN A 167 22.34 18.98 -5.89
C GLN A 167 22.74 20.10 -4.90
N SER A 168 22.20 20.11 -3.69
CA SER A 168 22.60 21.03 -2.63
C SER A 168 24.04 20.81 -2.13
N LEU A 169 24.51 19.56 -2.15
CA LEU A 169 25.90 19.23 -1.79
C LEU A 169 26.90 19.61 -2.89
N MET A 170 26.46 19.60 -4.15
CA MET A 170 27.32 19.91 -5.30
C MET A 170 27.33 21.39 -5.67
N SER A 171 26.24 22.13 -5.44
CA SER A 171 26.18 23.54 -5.82
C SER A 171 26.75 24.46 -4.76
N ASN A 172 27.62 25.38 -5.17
CA ASN A 172 28.03 26.53 -4.36
C ASN A 172 27.01 27.70 -4.41
N SER A 173 25.92 27.56 -5.18
CA SER A 173 24.91 28.59 -5.43
C SER A 173 23.65 28.37 -4.58
N SER A 174 23.18 29.41 -3.90
CA SER A 174 22.05 29.38 -2.94
C SER A 174 20.65 29.30 -3.56
N ASN A 175 20.52 29.13 -4.88
CA ASN A 175 19.25 29.31 -5.59
C ASN A 175 18.52 27.99 -5.92
N ILE A 176 18.97 26.85 -5.37
CA ILE A 176 18.37 25.55 -5.67
C ILE A 176 17.26 25.25 -4.67
N THR A 177 16.01 25.31 -5.13
CA THR A 177 14.84 24.90 -4.34
C THR A 177 14.41 23.48 -4.68
N MET A 178 13.72 22.83 -3.75
CA MET A 178 13.12 21.50 -3.98
C MET A 178 12.08 21.52 -5.12
N SER A 179 11.34 22.63 -5.26
CA SER A 179 10.36 22.82 -6.35
C SER A 179 11.05 22.84 -7.72
N SER A 180 12.21 23.49 -7.82
CA SER A 180 12.99 23.54 -9.06
C SER A 180 13.48 22.15 -9.47
N VAL A 181 13.96 21.34 -8.51
CA VAL A 181 14.38 19.95 -8.77
C VAL A 181 13.21 19.09 -9.22
N ALA A 182 12.07 19.18 -8.53
CA ALA A 182 10.86 18.47 -8.89
C ALA A 182 10.37 18.85 -10.30
N SER A 183 10.44 20.15 -10.63
CA SER A 183 10.06 20.67 -11.94
C SER A 183 10.95 20.10 -13.05
N VAL A 184 12.27 20.22 -12.91
CA VAL A 184 13.24 19.70 -13.88
C VAL A 184 13.08 18.19 -14.08
N LEU A 185 12.96 17.42 -12.99
CA LEU A 185 12.79 15.96 -13.08
C LEU A 185 11.48 15.56 -13.77
N GLY A 186 10.38 16.29 -13.49
CA GLY A 186 9.09 16.01 -14.09
C GLY A 186 9.02 16.35 -15.57
N TYR A 187 9.57 17.48 -16.01
CA TYR A 187 9.62 17.81 -17.44
C TYR A 187 10.49 16.82 -18.23
N CYS A 188 11.61 16.39 -17.64
CA CYS A 188 12.51 15.40 -18.27
C CYS A 188 11.91 13.99 -18.35
N LEU A 189 10.79 13.73 -17.68
CA LEU A 189 10.05 12.45 -17.75
C LEU A 189 9.35 12.26 -19.12
N LEU A 190 9.14 13.31 -19.90
CA LEU A 190 8.33 13.28 -21.12
C LEU A 190 8.70 12.18 -22.13
N PRO A 191 9.99 11.89 -22.45
CA PRO A 191 10.33 10.79 -23.36
C PRO A 191 9.84 9.43 -22.86
N VAL A 192 9.82 9.24 -21.54
CA VAL A 192 9.31 8.02 -20.90
C VAL A 192 7.78 7.97 -21.00
N VAL A 193 7.09 9.11 -20.84
CA VAL A 193 5.63 9.21 -21.03
C VAL A 193 5.22 8.88 -22.46
N VAL A 194 5.95 9.40 -23.44
CA VAL A 194 5.71 9.10 -24.87
C VAL A 194 5.88 7.61 -25.15
N LEU A 195 6.95 7.00 -24.64
CA LEU A 195 7.17 5.55 -24.77
C LEU A 195 6.03 4.75 -24.11
N ALA A 196 5.58 5.15 -22.92
CA ALA A 196 4.46 4.51 -22.24
C ALA A 196 3.17 4.60 -23.07
N GLY A 197 2.91 5.74 -23.72
CA GLY A 197 1.80 5.92 -24.65
C GLY A 197 1.87 4.95 -25.85
N PHE A 198 3.05 4.77 -26.45
CA PHE A 198 3.24 3.75 -27.49
C PHE A 198 3.01 2.32 -26.97
N GLY A 199 3.36 2.08 -25.71
CA GLY A 199 3.13 0.81 -25.00
C GLY A 199 1.65 0.46 -24.77
N VAL A 200 0.74 1.42 -24.88
CA VAL A 200 -0.72 1.16 -24.80
C VAL A 200 -1.23 0.49 -26.08
N PHE A 201 -0.75 0.92 -27.24
CA PHE A 201 -1.20 0.39 -28.54
C PHE A 201 -0.40 -0.83 -28.99
N THR A 202 0.83 -0.99 -28.52
CA THR A 202 1.74 -2.05 -28.95
C THR A 202 2.44 -2.70 -27.76
N THR A 203 2.61 -4.02 -27.80
CA THR A 203 3.35 -4.72 -26.76
C THR A 203 4.86 -4.47 -26.95
N LEU A 204 5.47 -3.66 -26.06
CA LEU A 204 6.92 -3.41 -26.03
C LEU A 204 7.74 -4.60 -25.47
N ARG A 205 7.17 -5.81 -25.44
CA ARG A 205 7.82 -7.02 -24.92
C ARG A 205 8.73 -7.63 -26.00
N GLY A 206 9.96 -7.13 -26.09
CA GLY A 206 10.97 -7.64 -27.01
C GLY A 206 12.23 -6.78 -27.07
N PRO A 207 13.25 -7.18 -27.85
CA PRO A 207 14.51 -6.45 -27.97
C PRO A 207 14.31 -5.04 -28.53
N MET A 208 13.33 -4.85 -29.43
CA MET A 208 12.98 -3.54 -29.96
C MET A 208 12.43 -2.61 -28.87
N GLY A 209 11.54 -3.12 -28.01
CA GLY A 209 11.00 -2.35 -26.89
C GLY A 209 12.08 -2.00 -25.86
N LEU A 210 13.03 -2.90 -25.62
CA LEU A 210 14.20 -2.65 -24.77
C LEU A 210 15.09 -1.53 -25.35
N ILE A 211 15.39 -1.56 -26.65
CA ILE A 211 16.18 -0.51 -27.31
C ILE A 211 15.46 0.84 -27.18
N LEU A 212 14.16 0.88 -27.45
CA LEU A 212 13.37 2.11 -27.30
C LEU A 212 13.33 2.62 -25.85
N ALA A 213 13.24 1.72 -24.87
CA ALA A 213 13.31 2.06 -23.45
C ALA A 213 14.67 2.65 -23.06
N ILE A 214 15.77 2.03 -23.47
CA ILE A 214 17.12 2.53 -23.22
C ILE A 214 17.30 3.92 -23.86
N LEU A 215 16.81 4.12 -25.08
CA LEU A 215 16.88 5.42 -25.76
C LEU A 215 16.05 6.50 -25.03
N ALA A 216 14.82 6.18 -24.61
CA ALA A 216 13.96 7.12 -23.89
C ALA A 216 14.55 7.51 -22.52
N VAL A 217 15.06 6.52 -21.79
CA VAL A 217 15.74 6.71 -20.49
C VAL A 217 16.99 7.56 -20.68
N ALA A 218 17.86 7.21 -21.63
CA ALA A 218 19.07 7.97 -21.92
C ALA A 218 18.74 9.42 -22.31
N TRP A 219 17.68 9.63 -23.10
CA TRP A 219 17.21 10.96 -23.46
C TRP A 219 16.78 11.77 -22.24
N ALA A 220 15.90 11.20 -21.40
CA ALA A 220 15.43 11.81 -20.17
C ALA A 220 16.59 12.18 -19.23
N SER A 221 17.54 11.25 -19.02
CA SER A 221 18.70 11.45 -18.15
C SER A 221 19.67 12.51 -18.68
N LEU A 222 19.91 12.54 -19.99
CA LEU A 222 20.77 13.55 -20.63
C LEU A 222 20.14 14.94 -20.59
N SER A 223 18.82 15.05 -20.76
CA SER A 223 18.10 16.32 -20.62
C SER A 223 18.12 16.83 -19.17
N ALA A 224 17.87 15.95 -18.19
CA ALA A 224 17.90 16.31 -16.77
C ALA A 224 19.30 16.76 -16.31
N SER A 225 20.34 15.99 -16.66
CA SER A 225 21.73 16.30 -16.33
C SER A 225 22.16 17.67 -16.89
N ARG A 226 21.74 18.02 -18.11
CA ARG A 226 22.03 19.34 -18.69
C ARG A 226 21.41 20.47 -17.88
N LEU A 227 20.12 20.37 -17.56
CA LEU A 227 19.40 21.41 -16.81
C LEU A 227 19.94 21.58 -15.39
N PHE A 228 20.33 20.50 -14.73
CA PHE A 228 20.98 20.58 -13.43
C PHE A 228 22.39 21.17 -13.50
N SER A 229 23.17 20.85 -14.54
CA SER A 229 24.49 21.47 -14.72
C SER A 229 24.41 22.98 -14.97
N THR A 230 23.37 23.45 -15.69
CA THR A 230 23.11 24.89 -15.86
C THR A 230 22.66 25.54 -14.55
N MET A 231 21.86 24.83 -13.74
CA MET A 231 21.40 25.32 -12.44
C MET A 231 22.53 25.41 -11.40
N SER A 232 23.49 24.49 -11.46
CA SER A 232 24.63 24.40 -10.54
C SER A 232 25.77 25.36 -10.89
N GLY A 233 25.83 25.83 -12.13
CA GLY A 233 26.96 26.60 -12.67
C GLY A 233 28.22 25.78 -12.94
N GLU A 234 28.20 24.46 -12.72
CA GLU A 234 29.37 23.58 -12.83
C GLU A 234 29.22 22.64 -14.04
N GLU A 235 29.70 23.09 -15.22
CA GLU A 235 29.59 22.32 -16.47
C GLU A 235 30.37 21.00 -16.46
N ASP A 236 31.42 20.88 -15.64
CA ASP A 236 32.30 19.70 -15.58
C ASP A 236 31.68 18.50 -14.85
N GLN A 237 30.62 18.72 -14.07
CA GLN A 237 29.97 17.68 -13.26
C GLN A 237 28.75 17.03 -13.94
N LYS A 238 28.49 17.32 -15.22
CA LYS A 238 27.37 16.75 -15.99
C LYS A 238 27.27 15.23 -15.89
N LEU A 239 28.40 14.52 -16.04
CA LEU A 239 28.43 13.05 -15.96
C LEU A 239 28.12 12.53 -14.54
N LEU A 240 28.50 13.27 -13.50
CA LEU A 240 28.23 12.93 -12.11
C LEU A 240 26.73 13.02 -11.79
N ILE A 241 26.03 13.99 -12.38
CA ILE A 241 24.57 14.15 -12.26
C ILE A 241 23.82 13.18 -13.19
N ALA A 242 24.40 12.81 -14.33
CA ALA A 242 23.76 11.91 -15.29
C ALA A 242 23.54 10.50 -14.73
N TYR A 243 24.45 10.00 -13.88
CA TYR A 243 24.35 8.67 -13.28
C TYR A 243 23.10 8.48 -12.39
N PRO A 244 22.83 9.31 -11.37
CA PRO A 244 21.62 9.19 -10.57
C PRO A 244 20.35 9.46 -11.39
N CYS A 245 20.39 10.36 -12.39
CA CYS A 245 19.27 10.54 -13.32
C CYS A 245 19.02 9.29 -14.19
N LEU A 246 20.07 8.56 -14.58
CA LEU A 246 19.95 7.29 -15.30
C LEU A 246 19.34 6.20 -14.43
N LEU A 247 19.75 6.12 -13.17
CA LEU A 247 19.14 5.19 -12.21
C LEU A 247 17.68 5.54 -11.92
N LEU A 248 17.35 6.83 -11.85
CA LEU A 248 15.99 7.32 -11.64
C LEU A 248 15.04 6.94 -12.77
N TYR A 249 15.34 7.38 -14.00
CA TYR A 249 14.46 7.12 -15.15
C TYR A 249 14.57 5.68 -15.64
N GLY A 250 15.75 5.08 -15.53
CA GLY A 250 16.02 3.70 -15.88
C GLY A 250 15.61 2.71 -14.82
N GLY A 251 14.96 3.17 -13.74
CA GLY A 251 14.43 2.43 -12.59
C GLY A 251 14.56 0.94 -12.79
N VAL A 252 15.72 0.41 -12.37
CA VAL A 252 16.19 -0.94 -12.65
C VAL A 252 15.02 -1.89 -12.51
N PRO A 253 14.48 -2.48 -13.60
CA PRO A 253 13.82 -3.75 -13.46
C PRO A 253 14.95 -4.63 -12.94
N SER A 254 14.88 -4.99 -11.65
CA SER A 254 15.64 -6.13 -11.14
C SER A 254 15.38 -7.21 -12.17
N ASP A 255 16.45 -7.68 -12.80
CA ASP A 255 16.40 -8.68 -13.87
C ASP A 255 15.31 -9.71 -13.51
N PRO A 256 14.22 -9.84 -14.29
CA PRO A 256 13.19 -10.82 -13.97
C PRO A 256 13.74 -12.26 -14.04
N ALA A 257 14.99 -12.46 -14.50
CA ALA A 257 15.72 -13.72 -14.38
C ALA A 257 16.29 -14.00 -12.98
N GLN A 258 16.44 -12.99 -12.10
CA GLN A 258 16.45 -13.21 -10.66
C GLN A 258 15.00 -13.26 -10.17
N VAL A 259 14.29 -14.30 -10.59
CA VAL A 259 12.97 -14.64 -10.03
C VAL A 259 13.20 -14.87 -8.54
N GLN A 260 12.90 -13.86 -7.71
CA GLN A 260 12.67 -14.04 -6.29
C GLN A 260 11.68 -15.18 -6.19
N GLN A 261 12.11 -16.34 -5.69
CA GLN A 261 11.21 -17.45 -5.43
C GLN A 261 10.21 -16.94 -4.38
N PRO A 262 8.95 -16.69 -4.77
CA PRO A 262 8.00 -16.08 -3.85
C PRO A 262 7.61 -17.10 -2.77
N ILE A 263 7.53 -16.62 -1.53
CA ILE A 263 7.01 -17.39 -0.40
C ILE A 263 5.66 -16.78 -0.03
N LEU A 264 4.62 -17.59 0.04
CA LEU A 264 3.35 -17.23 0.62
C LEU A 264 3.37 -17.62 2.10
N VAL A 265 3.33 -16.62 2.98
CA VAL A 265 3.17 -16.83 4.42
C VAL A 265 1.71 -16.57 4.79
N CYS A 266 1.07 -17.56 5.38
CA CYS A 266 -0.30 -17.47 5.89
C CYS A 266 -0.27 -17.65 7.41
N THR A 267 -1.06 -16.84 8.12
CA THR A 267 -1.36 -17.05 9.54
C THR A 267 -2.87 -17.13 9.74
N ALA A 268 -3.33 -18.03 10.60
CA ALA A 268 -4.73 -18.18 10.95
C ALA A 268 -4.91 -18.42 12.45
N HIS A 269 -6.07 -18.01 12.97
CA HIS A 269 -6.54 -18.38 14.30
C HIS A 269 -7.94 -18.97 14.16
N ILE A 270 -8.04 -20.28 14.30
CA ILE A 270 -9.25 -21.08 14.09
C ILE A 270 -10.11 -21.07 15.36
N HIS A 271 -11.42 -21.26 15.21
CA HIS A 271 -12.36 -21.24 16.33
C HIS A 271 -11.91 -22.14 17.50
N TRP A 272 -12.08 -21.68 18.74
CA TRP A 272 -11.46 -22.28 19.92
C TRP A 272 -12.27 -23.42 20.55
N ASP A 273 -13.61 -23.33 20.52
CA ASP A 273 -14.48 -24.19 21.32
C ASP A 273 -14.29 -25.69 20.97
N PRO A 274 -13.93 -26.56 21.94
CA PRO A 274 -13.74 -27.99 21.73
C PRO A 274 -14.99 -28.69 21.17
N GLU A 275 -16.19 -28.18 21.44
CA GLU A 275 -17.44 -28.73 20.91
C GLU A 275 -17.66 -28.41 19.44
N PHE A 276 -16.81 -27.66 18.76
CA PHE A 276 -17.03 -27.27 17.36
C PHE A 276 -15.91 -27.76 16.43
N CYS A 277 -15.52 -29.03 16.56
CA CYS A 277 -14.51 -29.66 15.69
C CYS A 277 -14.88 -29.63 14.19
N ASP A 278 -16.17 -29.67 13.87
CA ASP A 278 -16.72 -29.50 12.53
C ASP A 278 -16.44 -28.10 11.98
N VAL A 279 -16.66 -27.06 12.78
CA VAL A 279 -16.37 -25.67 12.41
C VAL A 279 -14.88 -25.48 12.15
N LYS A 280 -14.02 -26.01 13.02
CA LYS A 280 -12.55 -25.93 12.87
C LYS A 280 -12.09 -26.58 11.57
N LEU A 281 -12.63 -27.76 11.25
CA LEU A 281 -12.33 -28.47 10.01
C LEU A 281 -12.81 -27.70 8.77
N ILE A 282 -14.05 -27.21 8.78
CA ILE A 282 -14.62 -26.44 7.67
C ILE A 282 -13.84 -25.13 7.44
N GLN A 283 -13.49 -24.41 8.51
CA GLN A 283 -12.65 -23.20 8.42
C GLN A 283 -11.30 -23.49 7.77
N THR A 284 -10.68 -24.62 8.14
CA THR A 284 -9.40 -25.05 7.55
C THR A 284 -9.53 -25.43 6.07
N MET A 285 -10.65 -26.06 5.69
CA MET A 285 -10.96 -26.36 4.29
C MET A 285 -11.18 -25.10 3.46
N MET A 286 -11.93 -24.13 3.99
CA MET A 286 -12.15 -22.82 3.36
C MET A 286 -10.83 -22.07 3.19
N LEU A 287 -10.01 -22.03 4.24
CA LEU A 287 -8.67 -21.44 4.21
C LEU A 287 -7.81 -22.07 3.12
N SER A 288 -7.78 -23.39 3.02
CA SER A 288 -7.01 -24.11 2.01
C SER A 288 -7.49 -23.80 0.59
N ASN A 289 -8.79 -23.65 0.37
CA ASN A 289 -9.35 -23.28 -0.92
C ASN A 289 -8.99 -21.84 -1.31
N GLU A 290 -9.07 -20.89 -0.38
CA GLU A 290 -8.67 -19.50 -0.61
C GLU A 290 -7.16 -19.37 -0.85
N LEU A 291 -6.33 -20.09 -0.09
CA LEU A 291 -4.89 -20.15 -0.31
C LEU A 291 -4.56 -20.64 -1.72
N ARG A 292 -5.32 -21.63 -2.23
CA ARG A 292 -5.16 -22.10 -3.61
C ARG A 292 -5.50 -21.01 -4.62
N SER A 293 -6.60 -20.30 -4.43
CA SER A 293 -6.99 -19.17 -5.29
C SER A 293 -5.92 -18.08 -5.30
N ILE A 294 -5.38 -17.71 -4.12
CA ILE A 294 -4.31 -16.73 -3.99
C ILE A 294 -3.04 -17.20 -4.70
N LEU A 295 -2.67 -18.48 -4.55
CA LEU A 295 -1.49 -19.05 -5.20
C LEU A 295 -1.63 -19.09 -6.72
N ASP A 296 -2.81 -19.43 -7.24
CA ASP A 296 -3.08 -19.44 -8.68
C ASP A 296 -3.03 -18.01 -9.26
N GLN A 297 -3.55 -17.01 -8.53
CA GLN A 297 -3.45 -15.59 -8.91
C GLN A 297 -2.02 -15.04 -8.84
N ALA A 298 -1.26 -15.45 -7.82
CA ALA A 298 0.15 -15.08 -7.65
C ALA A 298 0.99 -15.69 -8.77
N GLY A 299 0.83 -16.98 -9.07
CA GLY A 299 1.53 -17.68 -10.14
C GLY A 299 1.33 -17.03 -11.52
N GLN A 300 0.13 -16.53 -11.80
CA GLN A 300 -0.18 -15.79 -13.04
C GLN A 300 0.43 -14.38 -13.07
N SER A 301 0.49 -13.70 -11.92
CA SER A 301 1.01 -12.33 -11.81
C SER A 301 2.54 -12.27 -11.98
N PHE A 302 3.26 -13.31 -11.54
CA PHE A 302 4.72 -13.38 -11.66
C PHE A 302 5.22 -13.87 -13.03
N ARG A 303 4.38 -14.54 -13.86
CA ARG A 303 4.76 -15.00 -15.21
C ARG A 303 3.60 -14.86 -16.22
N PRO A 304 3.38 -13.69 -16.83
CA PRO A 304 2.38 -13.52 -17.88
C PRO A 304 2.78 -14.31 -19.14
N GLY A 305 2.10 -15.42 -19.43
CA GLY A 305 2.23 -16.17 -20.69
C GLY A 305 2.97 -17.52 -20.64
N HIS A 306 3.36 -18.00 -19.46
CA HIS A 306 3.76 -19.40 -19.26
C HIS A 306 2.61 -20.18 -18.61
N LYS A 307 2.50 -21.50 -18.89
CA LYS A 307 1.53 -22.35 -18.19
C LYS A 307 1.68 -22.17 -16.66
N PRO A 308 0.58 -22.08 -15.91
CA PRO A 308 0.63 -21.91 -14.46
C PRO A 308 1.19 -23.18 -13.85
N ASP A 309 2.51 -23.23 -13.65
CA ASP A 309 3.08 -24.13 -12.67
C ASP A 309 2.86 -23.47 -11.31
N SER A 310 1.72 -23.78 -10.68
CA SER A 310 1.39 -23.42 -9.29
C SER A 310 2.43 -23.96 -8.29
N SER A 311 3.47 -24.68 -8.74
CA SER A 311 4.58 -25.22 -7.97
C SER A 311 5.71 -24.23 -7.67
N ASN A 312 5.64 -22.99 -8.15
CA ASN A 312 6.74 -22.03 -7.98
C ASN A 312 6.65 -21.16 -6.72
N VAL A 313 5.47 -21.04 -6.11
CA VAL A 313 5.28 -20.28 -4.86
C VAL A 313 5.26 -21.27 -3.69
N GLN A 314 6.15 -21.09 -2.72
CA GLN A 314 6.21 -21.98 -1.55
C GLN A 314 5.27 -21.50 -0.44
N LEU A 315 4.49 -22.40 0.15
CA LEU A 315 3.55 -22.08 1.22
C LEU A 315 4.18 -22.37 2.59
N LEU A 316 4.13 -21.37 3.47
CA LEU A 316 4.35 -21.47 4.91
C LEU A 316 3.04 -21.08 5.62
N LEU A 317 2.44 -22.00 6.35
CA LEU A 317 1.16 -21.81 7.04
C LEU A 317 1.40 -21.94 8.54
N CYS A 318 1.24 -20.85 9.27
CA CYS A 318 1.37 -20.78 10.71
C CYS A 318 -0.01 -20.53 11.35
N GLY A 319 -0.15 -20.82 12.64
CA GLY A 319 -1.33 -20.37 13.36
C GLY A 319 -1.70 -21.20 14.57
N ASP A 320 -2.69 -20.68 15.30
CA ASP A 320 -3.42 -21.41 16.32
C ASP A 320 -4.63 -22.09 15.65
N PHE A 321 -4.59 -23.41 15.56
CA PHE A 321 -5.64 -24.21 14.96
C PHE A 321 -6.66 -24.68 15.99
N ASN A 322 -6.41 -24.46 17.29
CA ASN A 322 -7.24 -24.96 18.39
C ASN A 322 -7.60 -26.46 18.24
N SER A 323 -6.68 -27.23 17.65
CA SER A 323 -6.91 -28.61 17.20
C SER A 323 -5.71 -29.49 17.54
N LEU A 324 -5.96 -30.61 18.20
CA LEU A 324 -4.92 -31.57 18.58
C LEU A 324 -4.35 -32.34 17.36
N PRO A 325 -3.16 -32.96 17.47
CA PRO A 325 -2.54 -33.67 16.36
C PRO A 325 -3.36 -34.83 15.77
N ASP A 326 -4.29 -35.40 16.53
CA ASP A 326 -5.18 -36.49 16.13
C ASP A 326 -6.53 -36.02 15.53
N SER A 327 -6.68 -34.71 15.32
CA SER A 327 -7.88 -34.12 14.74
C SER A 327 -7.92 -34.22 13.20
N GLY A 328 -9.13 -34.16 12.64
CA GLY A 328 -9.35 -34.12 11.21
C GLY A 328 -8.76 -32.88 10.54
N VAL A 329 -8.58 -31.78 11.28
CA VAL A 329 -7.90 -30.56 10.82
C VAL A 329 -6.46 -30.86 10.43
N ILE A 330 -5.72 -31.53 11.33
CA ILE A 330 -4.30 -31.83 11.13
C ILE A 330 -4.13 -32.99 10.13
N GLU A 331 -5.04 -33.97 10.14
CA GLU A 331 -5.11 -35.02 9.10
C GLU A 331 -5.28 -34.41 7.71
N PHE A 332 -6.23 -33.48 7.56
CA PHE A 332 -6.50 -32.81 6.28
C PHE A 332 -5.27 -32.09 5.77
N LEU A 333 -4.65 -31.22 6.58
CA LEU A 333 -3.48 -30.41 6.20
C LEU A 333 -2.25 -31.27 5.86
N THR A 334 -1.99 -32.34 6.61
CA THR A 334 -0.78 -33.16 6.48
C THR A 334 -0.90 -34.20 5.35
N SER A 335 -2.06 -34.87 5.27
CA SER A 335 -2.29 -35.94 4.29
C SER A 335 -2.74 -35.41 2.93
N GLY A 336 -3.26 -34.18 2.89
CA GLY A 336 -3.88 -33.58 1.72
C GLY A 336 -5.30 -34.06 1.46
N ARG A 337 -5.89 -34.84 2.37
CA ARG A 337 -7.25 -35.37 2.24
C ARG A 337 -7.92 -35.63 3.59
N VAL A 338 -9.23 -35.66 3.60
CA VAL A 338 -10.04 -36.11 4.75
C VAL A 338 -11.29 -36.80 4.24
N ALA A 339 -11.70 -37.87 4.92
CA ALA A 339 -12.90 -38.62 4.55
C ALA A 339 -14.17 -37.78 4.79
N ALA A 340 -15.17 -37.90 3.92
CA ALA A 340 -16.42 -37.14 4.02
C ALA A 340 -17.32 -37.60 5.19
N ASP A 341 -17.03 -38.77 5.77
CA ASP A 341 -17.64 -39.36 6.96
C ASP A 341 -16.72 -39.30 8.19
N HIS A 342 -15.72 -38.42 8.16
CA HIS A 342 -14.82 -38.22 9.30
C HIS A 342 -15.60 -37.82 10.58
N ARG A 343 -15.20 -38.37 11.72
CA ARG A 343 -15.86 -38.19 13.03
C ARG A 343 -16.08 -36.72 13.41
N ASP A 344 -15.13 -35.86 13.01
CA ASP A 344 -15.17 -34.42 13.31
C ASP A 344 -16.28 -33.68 12.56
N PHE A 345 -16.92 -34.27 11.55
CA PHE A 345 -18.13 -33.69 10.94
C PHE A 345 -19.42 -33.95 11.74
N LYS A 346 -19.35 -34.72 12.84
CA LYS A 346 -20.46 -34.96 13.78
C LYS A 346 -21.77 -35.48 13.14
N ASP A 347 -21.66 -36.23 12.05
CA ASP A 347 -22.79 -36.71 11.22
C ASP A 347 -23.69 -35.58 10.66
N LEU A 348 -23.19 -34.34 10.63
CA LEU A 348 -23.91 -33.19 10.10
C LEU A 348 -23.83 -33.15 8.56
N ALA A 349 -24.92 -32.70 7.93
CA ALA A 349 -25.08 -32.75 6.48
C ALA A 349 -24.35 -31.60 5.73
N TYR A 350 -23.02 -31.53 5.83
CA TYR A 350 -22.21 -30.52 5.11
C TYR A 350 -21.76 -30.94 3.71
N LYS A 351 -21.95 -32.23 3.35
CA LYS A 351 -21.39 -32.86 2.14
C LYS A 351 -21.69 -32.07 0.85
N SER A 352 -22.94 -31.66 0.65
CA SER A 352 -23.38 -30.98 -0.57
C SER A 352 -22.80 -29.57 -0.73
N CYS A 353 -22.51 -28.88 0.37
CA CYS A 353 -21.88 -27.56 0.36
C CYS A 353 -20.36 -27.67 0.16
N LEU A 354 -19.71 -28.56 0.93
CA LEU A 354 -18.26 -28.73 0.91
C LEU A 354 -17.74 -29.32 -0.41
N GLN A 355 -18.55 -30.15 -1.09
CA GLN A 355 -18.22 -30.64 -2.45
C GLN A 355 -18.12 -29.49 -3.46
N LYS A 356 -18.98 -28.46 -3.35
CA LYS A 356 -18.92 -27.28 -4.22
C LYS A 356 -17.65 -26.46 -4.00
N ILE A 357 -17.16 -26.41 -2.76
CA ILE A 357 -15.97 -25.63 -2.38
C ILE A 357 -14.69 -26.37 -2.78
N SER A 358 -14.63 -27.69 -2.60
CA SER A 358 -13.42 -28.47 -2.83
C SER A 358 -13.14 -28.76 -4.32
N GLY A 359 -14.12 -28.58 -5.21
CA GLY A 359 -14.00 -28.85 -6.64
C GLY A 359 -13.58 -30.30 -6.96
N CYS A 360 -13.89 -31.24 -6.06
CA CYS A 360 -13.43 -32.63 -6.15
C CYS A 360 -14.55 -33.51 -6.71
N ASP A 361 -14.28 -34.21 -7.81
CA ASP A 361 -15.20 -35.17 -8.45
C ASP A 361 -15.31 -36.50 -7.70
N LYS A 362 -14.58 -36.68 -6.58
CA LYS A 362 -14.64 -37.89 -5.76
C LYS A 362 -15.74 -37.75 -4.70
N PRO A 363 -16.72 -38.66 -4.64
CA PRO A 363 -17.91 -38.49 -3.81
C PRO A 363 -17.63 -38.57 -2.29
N ASN A 364 -16.53 -39.19 -1.87
CA ASN A 364 -16.33 -39.60 -0.47
C ASN A 364 -15.13 -38.95 0.25
N GLU A 365 -14.37 -38.08 -0.41
CA GLU A 365 -13.17 -37.47 0.19
C GLU A 365 -13.04 -36.00 -0.24
N PHE A 366 -12.64 -35.15 0.71
CA PHE A 366 -12.23 -33.79 0.43
C PHE A 366 -10.71 -33.75 0.33
N THR A 367 -10.16 -33.02 -0.65
CA THR A 367 -8.72 -33.05 -0.94
C THR A 367 -8.17 -31.66 -1.24
N HIS A 368 -6.91 -31.42 -0.89
CA HIS A 368 -6.14 -30.25 -1.34
C HIS A 368 -4.81 -30.67 -1.99
N SER A 369 -4.22 -29.79 -2.80
CA SER A 369 -2.99 -30.06 -3.55
C SER A 369 -1.72 -29.83 -2.74
N PHE A 370 -1.77 -29.04 -1.65
CA PHE A 370 -0.60 -28.73 -0.83
C PHE A 370 0.04 -29.98 -0.23
N LYS A 371 1.38 -30.01 -0.23
CA LYS A 371 2.20 -31.05 0.38
C LYS A 371 2.85 -30.49 1.63
N LEU A 372 2.05 -30.33 2.67
CA LEU A 372 2.50 -29.74 3.94
C LEU A 372 3.07 -30.80 4.88
N ALA A 373 3.97 -30.37 5.74
CA ALA A 373 4.43 -31.09 6.93
C ALA A 373 4.48 -30.12 8.10
N SER A 374 4.13 -30.59 9.30
CA SER A 374 4.34 -29.82 10.53
C SER A 374 5.82 -29.81 10.89
N ALA A 375 6.35 -28.65 11.28
CA ALA A 375 7.72 -28.52 11.79
C ALA A 375 7.88 -29.16 13.17
N TYR A 376 6.82 -29.15 13.98
CA TYR A 376 6.81 -29.68 15.34
C TYR A 376 6.00 -30.98 15.42
N SER A 377 6.44 -31.85 16.32
CA SER A 377 5.78 -33.11 16.69
C SER A 377 5.75 -33.24 18.20
N GLU A 378 4.93 -34.16 18.70
CA GLU A 378 4.74 -34.40 20.14
C GLU A 378 6.05 -34.79 20.86
N ASP A 379 6.96 -35.46 20.15
CA ASP A 379 8.28 -35.83 20.68
C ASP A 379 9.19 -34.61 20.92
N ILE A 380 8.97 -33.53 20.17
CA ILE A 380 9.81 -32.32 20.22
C ILE A 380 9.25 -31.33 21.22
N MET A 381 7.95 -31.05 21.14
CA MET A 381 7.27 -30.08 21.97
C MET A 381 5.95 -30.69 22.46
N PRO A 382 5.85 -31.08 23.74
CA PRO A 382 4.70 -31.81 24.25
C PRO A 382 3.42 -30.96 24.35
N TYR A 383 3.57 -29.64 24.39
CA TYR A 383 2.47 -28.69 24.46
C TYR A 383 2.90 -27.34 23.90
N THR A 384 1.98 -26.68 23.21
CA THR A 384 2.13 -25.30 22.75
C THR A 384 1.27 -24.37 23.60
N ASN A 385 0.08 -24.81 24.02
CA ASN A 385 -0.71 -24.16 25.07
C ASN A 385 -0.55 -24.90 26.40
N TYR A 386 -0.32 -24.15 27.48
CA TYR A 386 -0.10 -24.68 28.82
C TYR A 386 -0.88 -23.86 29.86
N THR A 387 -2.13 -24.25 30.11
CA THR A 387 -2.96 -23.71 31.18
C THR A 387 -3.14 -24.74 32.30
N PHE A 388 -3.83 -24.38 33.37
CA PHE A 388 -4.16 -25.32 34.44
C PHE A 388 -5.04 -26.47 33.93
N GLU A 389 -6.08 -26.13 33.16
CA GLU A 389 -7.12 -27.07 32.71
C GLU A 389 -6.77 -27.79 31.41
N PHE A 390 -5.99 -27.16 30.53
CA PHE A 390 -5.65 -27.71 29.23
C PHE A 390 -4.14 -27.59 28.95
N LYS A 391 -3.57 -28.68 28.43
CA LYS A 391 -2.17 -28.75 27.96
C LYS A 391 -2.17 -29.57 26.69
N GLY A 392 -1.72 -28.98 25.59
CA GLY A 392 -1.75 -29.66 24.29
C GLY A 392 -1.10 -28.86 23.19
N ILE A 393 -0.93 -29.52 22.04
CA ILE A 393 -0.41 -28.92 20.82
C ILE A 393 -1.61 -28.44 20.01
N ILE A 394 -1.75 -27.12 19.91
CA ILE A 394 -2.79 -26.47 19.10
C ILE A 394 -2.22 -25.42 18.14
N ASP A 395 -0.94 -25.07 18.30
CA ASP A 395 -0.21 -24.15 17.44
C ASP A 395 0.70 -24.93 16.49
N TYR A 396 0.74 -24.54 15.22
CA TYR A 396 1.48 -25.26 14.19
C TYR A 396 2.22 -24.33 13.24
N ILE A 397 3.37 -24.80 12.74
CA ILE A 397 4.07 -24.24 11.59
C ILE A 397 4.13 -25.34 10.52
N PHE A 398 3.31 -25.20 9.48
CA PHE A 398 3.29 -26.06 8.32
C PHE A 398 4.15 -25.47 7.20
N TYR A 399 5.02 -26.29 6.62
CA TYR A 399 5.88 -25.90 5.51
C TYR A 399 5.72 -26.85 4.31
N SER A 400 6.09 -26.37 3.13
CA SER A 400 6.06 -27.14 1.89
C SER A 400 7.21 -28.16 1.85
N LYS A 401 6.91 -29.43 2.17
CA LYS A 401 7.92 -30.48 2.39
C LYS A 401 8.74 -30.89 1.17
N GLN A 402 8.36 -30.42 -0.02
CA GLN A 402 9.08 -30.72 -1.26
C GLN A 402 10.22 -29.74 -1.52
N SER A 403 10.16 -28.53 -0.97
CA SER A 403 11.11 -27.44 -1.24
C SER A 403 11.79 -26.91 0.01
N MET A 404 11.23 -27.16 1.19
CA MET A 404 11.73 -26.65 2.47
C MET A 404 12.11 -27.81 3.38
N VAL A 405 13.23 -27.64 4.09
CA VAL A 405 13.75 -28.60 5.06
C VAL A 405 14.02 -27.87 6.38
N PRO A 406 13.53 -28.37 7.53
CA PRO A 406 13.86 -27.80 8.83
C PRO A 406 15.31 -28.11 9.21
N LEU A 407 16.07 -27.07 9.53
CA LEU A 407 17.45 -27.14 10.02
C LEU A 407 17.52 -27.16 11.54
N GLY A 408 16.63 -26.40 12.19
CA GLY A 408 16.64 -26.22 13.63
C GLY A 408 15.25 -25.84 14.15
N LEU A 409 14.97 -26.23 15.39
CA LEU A 409 13.71 -25.97 16.09
C LEU A 409 14.02 -25.45 17.49
N LEU A 410 13.26 -24.47 17.96
CA LEU A 410 13.28 -24.06 19.35
C LEU A 410 12.55 -25.12 20.20
N GLY A 411 13.28 -25.74 21.13
CA GLY A 411 12.73 -26.72 22.06
C GLY A 411 11.85 -26.11 23.16
N PRO A 412 11.17 -26.95 23.97
CA PRO A 412 10.29 -26.48 25.03
C PRO A 412 11.07 -25.84 26.18
N LEU A 413 10.38 -25.03 26.99
CA LEU A 413 10.91 -24.62 28.29
C LEU A 413 11.18 -25.87 29.15
N SER A 414 12.27 -25.84 29.91
CA SER A 414 12.70 -26.95 30.77
C SER A 414 11.57 -27.42 31.69
N PRO A 415 11.16 -28.70 31.61
CA PRO A 415 10.19 -29.30 32.54
C PRO A 415 10.62 -29.19 34.00
N GLU A 416 11.93 -29.22 34.26
CA GLU A 416 12.52 -29.07 35.58
C GLU A 416 12.24 -27.68 36.16
N TRP A 417 12.34 -26.64 35.34
CA TRP A 417 12.03 -25.27 35.76
C TRP A 417 10.57 -25.13 36.20
N PHE A 418 9.62 -25.70 35.45
CA PHE A 418 8.20 -25.72 35.84
C PHE A 418 8.00 -26.45 37.16
N LYS A 419 8.69 -27.57 37.37
CA LYS A 419 8.61 -28.36 38.61
C LYS A 419 9.20 -27.63 39.81
N GLU A 420 10.36 -27.00 39.65
CA GLU A 420 11.05 -26.24 40.69
C GLU A 420 10.23 -25.04 41.16
N HIS A 421 9.67 -24.29 40.21
CA HIS A 421 8.88 -23.08 40.48
C HIS A 421 7.39 -23.38 40.72
N LYS A 422 6.99 -24.66 40.69
CA LYS A 422 5.60 -25.14 40.87
C LYS A 422 4.60 -24.46 39.92
N VAL A 423 5.02 -24.23 38.68
CA VAL A 423 4.21 -23.58 37.64
C VAL A 423 3.32 -24.63 36.98
N VAL A 424 2.03 -24.60 37.33
CA VAL A 424 1.01 -25.58 36.89
C VAL A 424 0.20 -25.12 35.66
N GLY A 425 0.38 -23.86 35.25
CA GLY A 425 -0.24 -23.22 34.10
C GLY A 425 0.37 -21.84 33.86
N CYS A 426 0.16 -21.32 32.65
CA CYS A 426 0.56 -20.00 32.19
C CYS A 426 -0.70 -19.18 31.81
N PRO A 427 -0.62 -17.83 31.75
CA PRO A 427 0.56 -16.99 31.94
C PRO A 427 1.09 -17.00 33.38
N HIS A 428 2.36 -16.64 33.54
CA HIS A 428 3.12 -16.56 34.78
C HIS A 428 3.98 -15.26 34.77
N PRO A 429 4.39 -14.66 35.90
CA PRO A 429 5.22 -13.45 35.89
C PRO A 429 6.49 -13.50 35.02
N HIS A 430 7.02 -14.71 34.76
CA HIS A 430 8.17 -14.95 33.87
C HIS A 430 7.79 -15.53 32.49
N VAL A 431 6.52 -15.86 32.27
CA VAL A 431 5.99 -16.40 31.01
C VAL A 431 4.72 -15.63 30.63
N PRO A 432 4.81 -14.65 29.72
CA PRO A 432 3.75 -13.65 29.54
C PRO A 432 2.50 -14.16 28.80
N SER A 433 2.52 -15.38 28.28
CA SER A 433 1.46 -15.99 27.48
C SER A 433 1.19 -17.41 27.98
N ASP A 434 -0.04 -17.89 27.82
CA ASP A 434 -0.39 -19.30 27.99
C ASP A 434 0.04 -20.18 26.81
N HIS A 435 0.39 -19.57 25.67
CA HIS A 435 1.04 -20.22 24.54
C HIS A 435 2.55 -19.99 24.51
N PHE A 436 3.30 -21.03 24.16
CA PHE A 436 4.74 -20.97 23.92
C PHE A 436 5.06 -20.66 22.45
N PRO A 437 6.04 -19.80 22.18
CA PRO A 437 6.41 -19.45 20.81
C PRO A 437 7.03 -20.64 20.09
N LEU A 438 6.60 -20.86 18.85
CA LEU A 438 7.21 -21.80 17.91
C LEU A 438 8.22 -21.05 17.04
N LEU A 439 9.42 -21.61 16.89
CA LEU A 439 10.47 -21.02 16.05
C LEU A 439 11.20 -22.14 15.30
N VAL A 440 11.21 -22.03 13.98
CA VAL A 440 11.86 -22.97 13.07
C VAL A 440 12.82 -22.23 12.14
N GLU A 441 13.99 -22.81 11.93
CA GLU A 441 14.91 -22.45 10.86
C GLU A 441 14.66 -23.38 9.67
N LEU A 442 14.33 -22.80 8.51
CA LEU A 442 14.01 -23.55 7.29
C LEU A 442 15.04 -23.24 6.20
N GLU A 443 15.61 -24.27 5.59
CA GLU A 443 16.33 -24.18 4.33
C GLU A 443 15.34 -24.34 3.17
N MET A 444 15.32 -23.39 2.24
CA MET A 444 14.48 -23.45 1.04
C MET A 444 15.35 -23.72 -0.20
N THR A 445 15.07 -24.82 -0.90
CA THR A 445 15.67 -25.11 -2.20
C THR A 445 14.92 -24.37 -3.32
N PRO A 446 15.60 -23.57 -4.15
CA PRO A 446 14.99 -22.90 -5.29
C PRO A 446 14.36 -23.85 -6.30
N THR A 447 13.07 -23.69 -6.55
CA THR A 447 12.36 -24.30 -7.69
C THR A 447 12.66 -23.50 -8.97
N VAL A 448 13.93 -23.33 -9.31
CA VAL A 448 14.32 -22.87 -10.63
C VAL A 448 14.29 -24.11 -11.51
N GLY A 449 13.34 -24.16 -12.45
CA GLY A 449 13.34 -25.21 -13.46
C GLY A 449 14.72 -25.26 -14.11
N THR A 450 15.38 -26.42 -14.04
CA THR A 450 16.63 -26.69 -14.74
C THR A 450 16.40 -26.61 -16.24
N SER A 451 16.32 -25.41 -16.79
CA SER A 451 16.47 -25.17 -18.21
C SER A 451 17.96 -25.23 -18.56
N ASN A 452 18.58 -26.38 -18.32
CA ASN A 452 19.82 -26.84 -18.94
C ASN A 452 20.00 -28.31 -18.57
N GLY A 453 19.86 -29.19 -19.56
CA GLY A 453 19.91 -30.65 -19.43
C GLY A 453 21.27 -31.21 -19.01
N LEU A 454 21.71 -30.89 -17.78
CA LEU A 454 22.81 -31.57 -17.13
C LEU A 454 22.25 -32.41 -15.98
N ILE A 455 22.18 -33.70 -16.27
CA ILE A 455 21.92 -34.80 -15.34
C ILE A 455 22.81 -34.61 -14.11
N SER A 456 22.20 -34.36 -12.94
CA SER A 456 22.91 -34.49 -11.67
C SER A 456 23.25 -35.98 -11.48
N ARG A 457 24.54 -36.30 -11.50
CA ARG A 457 25.04 -37.65 -11.22
C ARG A 457 25.26 -37.80 -9.71
N ARG A 458 24.41 -38.69 -9.15
CA ARG A 458 24.55 -39.51 -7.93
C ARG A 458 24.62 -38.83 -6.58
#